data_AF-A0A1C4U3R4-F1
#
_entry.id   AF-A0A1C4U3R4-F1
#
_cell.length_a   1.000
_cell.length_b   1.000
_cell.length_c   1.000
_cell.angle_alpha   90.00
_cell.angle_beta   90.00
_cell.angle_gamma   90.00
#
_symmetry.space_group_name_H-M   'P 1'
#
loop_
_entity.id
_entity.type
_entity.pdbx_description
1 polymer ?
#
loop_
_entity_poly.entity_id
_entity_poly.type
_entity_poly.pdbx_seq_one_letter_code
_entity_poly.pdbx_strand_id
1 'polypeptide(L)'
;MLPSSEPVRVTIPRIGVDADIVPVATDENGALEVPPLDHPEMVGWYRRGPTPGEAGNAVLVGHVDTLRGPAVFFDLGRLRPGDTVEVTRTDGRVAVFSVDGVGAYPKERFPTERVYGGGAEARLRLITCGGRFNPRIGSYPDNIVVFATAAR
;
A
#
# COMPACT_ATOMS: atom_id res chain seq x y z
N MET A 1 -11.38 -14.78 6.31
CA MET A 1 -11.61 -13.38 6.71
C MET A 1 -11.42 -13.27 8.22
N LEU A 2 -11.01 -12.10 8.69
CA LEU A 2 -10.76 -11.80 10.10
C LEU A 2 -11.73 -10.70 10.56
N PRO A 3 -12.00 -10.58 11.88
CA PRO A 3 -12.70 -9.43 12.43
C PRO A 3 -11.96 -8.12 12.14
N SER A 4 -12.62 -6.97 12.34
CA SER A 4 -11.93 -5.68 12.26
C SER A 4 -10.85 -5.56 13.33
N SER A 5 -9.64 -5.15 12.94
CA SER A 5 -8.57 -4.76 13.86
C SER A 5 -7.49 -4.00 13.12
N GLU A 6 -7.05 -2.90 13.73
CA GLU A 6 -6.11 -1.97 13.10
C GLU A 6 -4.76 -2.64 12.81
N PRO A 7 -4.18 -2.37 11.62
CA PRO A 7 -2.85 -2.85 11.29
C PRO A 7 -1.78 -1.99 11.98
N VAL A 8 -0.72 -2.64 12.46
CA VAL A 8 0.39 -1.97 13.17
C VAL A 8 1.73 -2.13 12.47
N ARG A 9 1.90 -3.19 11.67
CA ARG A 9 3.16 -3.48 10.98
C ARG A 9 2.93 -4.24 9.69
N VAL A 10 3.72 -3.94 8.65
CA VAL A 10 3.74 -4.69 7.39
C VAL A 10 5.13 -5.26 7.15
N THR A 11 5.19 -6.52 6.75
CA THR A 11 6.41 -7.21 6.36
C THR A 11 6.26 -7.75 4.93
N ILE A 12 7.26 -7.50 4.08
CA ILE A 12 7.33 -8.00 2.70
C ILE A 12 8.74 -8.54 2.46
N PRO A 13 8.99 -9.83 2.79
CA PRO A 13 10.35 -10.40 2.82
C PRO A 13 11.10 -10.26 1.49
N ARG A 14 10.39 -10.39 0.36
CA ARG A 14 10.97 -10.36 -0.99
C ARG A 14 11.78 -9.09 -1.29
N ILE A 15 11.34 -7.97 -0.72
CA ILE A 15 11.89 -6.63 -0.92
C ILE A 15 12.43 -6.01 0.38
N GLY A 16 12.55 -6.81 1.45
CA GLY A 16 13.12 -6.37 2.72
C GLY A 16 12.32 -5.30 3.46
N VAL A 17 11.02 -5.17 3.19
CA VAL A 17 10.16 -4.23 3.93
C VAL A 17 9.80 -4.85 5.27
N ASP A 18 10.02 -4.07 6.32
CA ASP A 18 9.56 -4.34 7.68
C ASP A 18 9.29 -2.99 8.36
N ALA A 19 8.04 -2.56 8.33
CA ALA A 19 7.68 -1.16 8.56
C ALA A 19 6.45 -0.99 9.46
N ASP A 20 6.49 0.05 10.30
CA ASP A 20 5.35 0.45 11.11
C ASP A 20 4.26 1.08 10.25
N ILE A 21 3.02 0.86 10.66
CA ILE A 21 1.83 1.37 9.98
C ILE A 21 1.19 2.48 10.80
N VAL A 22 0.91 3.61 10.15
CA VAL A 22 0.19 4.74 10.71
C VAL A 22 -1.15 4.95 9.99
N PRO A 23 -2.22 5.37 10.68
CA PRO A 23 -3.51 5.60 10.05
C PRO A 23 -3.52 6.91 9.25
N VAL A 24 -3.89 6.84 7.97
CA VAL A 24 -4.08 7.98 7.06
C VAL A 24 -5.52 8.02 6.56
N ALA A 25 -6.00 9.18 6.12
CA ALA A 25 -7.31 9.32 5.49
C ALA A 25 -7.19 10.11 4.19
N THR A 26 -8.11 11.02 3.93
CA THR A 26 -8.03 11.94 2.82
C THR A 26 -7.85 13.35 3.33
N ASP A 27 -7.08 14.14 2.60
CA ASP A 27 -6.99 15.58 2.82
C ASP A 27 -8.32 16.29 2.50
N GLU A 28 -8.35 17.61 2.68
CA GLU A 28 -9.54 18.44 2.42
C GLU A 28 -9.99 18.42 0.94
N ASN A 29 -9.10 18.06 0.03
CA ASN A 29 -9.37 17.94 -1.41
C ASN A 29 -9.83 16.53 -1.80
N GLY A 30 -9.92 15.60 -0.84
CA GLY A 30 -10.29 14.21 -1.08
C GLY A 30 -9.14 13.33 -1.60
N ALA A 31 -7.90 13.84 -1.63
CA ALA A 31 -6.73 13.05 -2.01
C ALA A 31 -6.27 12.18 -0.83
N LEU A 32 -5.83 10.96 -1.12
CA LEU A 32 -5.30 10.06 -0.09
C LEU A 32 -4.04 10.66 0.54
N GLU A 33 -4.07 10.85 1.85
CA GLU A 33 -2.92 11.26 2.64
C GLU A 33 -1.82 10.18 2.55
N VAL A 34 -0.56 10.61 2.62
CA VAL A 34 0.61 9.74 2.67
C VAL A 34 1.40 10.02 3.97
N PRO A 35 2.19 9.07 4.48
CA PRO A 35 3.04 9.30 5.65
C PRO A 35 3.96 10.53 5.48
N PRO A 36 4.39 11.16 6.58
CA PRO A 36 5.34 12.27 6.53
C PRO A 36 6.66 11.91 5.81
N LEU A 37 7.21 12.83 5.01
CA LEU A 37 8.45 12.63 4.23
C LEU A 37 9.72 12.58 5.09
N ASP A 38 9.67 13.09 6.33
CA ASP A 38 10.72 12.95 7.33
C ASP A 38 10.75 11.53 7.94
N HIS A 39 9.67 10.76 7.78
CA HIS A 39 9.51 9.34 8.12
C HIS A 39 9.30 8.43 6.89
N PRO A 40 10.26 8.38 5.95
CA PRO A 40 10.12 7.61 4.71
C PRO A 40 10.05 6.09 4.90
N GLU A 41 10.37 5.60 6.09
CA GLU A 41 10.26 4.21 6.51
C GLU A 41 8.82 3.78 6.85
N MET A 42 7.91 4.72 7.09
CA MET A 42 6.55 4.43 7.53
C MET A 42 5.59 4.13 6.37
N VAL A 43 4.59 3.30 6.67
CA VAL A 43 3.47 2.98 5.76
C VAL A 43 2.17 3.57 6.30
N GLY A 44 1.38 4.18 5.43
CA GLY A 44 0.05 4.70 5.76
C GLY A 44 -1.03 3.67 5.46
N TRP A 45 -1.96 3.43 6.37
CA TRP A 45 -3.18 2.66 6.12
C TRP A 45 -4.40 3.58 5.96
N TYR A 46 -5.16 3.41 4.88
CA TYR A 46 -6.39 4.18 4.66
C TYR A 46 -7.50 3.77 5.65
N ARG A 47 -7.63 4.53 6.74
CA ARG A 47 -8.46 4.20 7.91
C ARG A 47 -9.98 4.23 7.69
N ARG A 48 -10.43 4.79 6.55
CA ARG A 48 -11.86 4.79 6.18
C ARG A 48 -12.25 3.54 5.36
N GLY A 49 -11.28 2.72 4.97
CA GLY A 49 -11.51 1.43 4.32
C GLY A 49 -11.49 0.25 5.30
N PRO A 50 -11.66 -0.98 4.80
CA PRO A 50 -11.50 -2.20 5.58
C PRO A 50 -10.11 -2.30 6.22
N THR A 51 -10.03 -2.93 7.40
CA THR A 51 -8.75 -3.35 7.98
C THR A 51 -8.21 -4.58 7.24
N PRO A 52 -6.88 -4.75 7.13
CA PRO A 52 -6.28 -5.94 6.50
C PRO A 52 -6.81 -7.25 7.12
N GLY A 53 -7.50 -8.05 6.28
CA GLY A 53 -8.11 -9.32 6.67
C GLY A 53 -9.65 -9.31 6.65
N GLU A 54 -10.26 -8.13 6.64
CA GLU A 54 -11.70 -7.94 6.42
C GLU A 54 -12.08 -8.07 4.94
N ALA A 55 -13.36 -8.26 4.66
CA ALA A 55 -13.89 -8.22 3.30
C ALA A 55 -13.65 -6.84 2.66
N GLY A 56 -13.22 -6.84 1.39
CA GLY A 56 -12.95 -5.64 0.61
C GLY A 56 -11.45 -5.34 0.49
N ASN A 57 -11.14 -4.14 -0.02
CA ASN A 57 -9.77 -3.72 -0.27
C ASN A 57 -9.25 -2.89 0.90
N ALA A 58 -8.36 -3.46 1.70
CA ALA A 58 -7.50 -2.67 2.58
C ALA A 58 -6.41 -1.99 1.73
N VAL A 59 -6.10 -0.73 2.01
CA VAL A 59 -5.14 0.07 1.23
C VAL A 59 -3.99 0.55 2.11
N LEU A 60 -2.77 0.24 1.68
CA LEU A 60 -1.52 0.70 2.26
C LEU A 60 -0.78 1.59 1.25
N VAL A 61 -0.22 2.71 1.73
CA VAL A 61 0.52 3.67 0.91
C VAL A 61 1.88 3.97 1.51
N GLY A 62 2.87 4.20 0.67
CA GLY A 62 4.22 4.52 1.12
C GLY A 62 5.00 5.23 0.04
N HIS A 63 6.04 5.97 0.44
CA HIS A 63 6.89 6.70 -0.49
C HIS A 63 7.77 5.75 -1.31
N VAL A 64 8.06 6.17 -2.55
CA VAL A 64 9.04 5.47 -3.40
C VAL A 64 10.44 5.91 -2.99
N ASP A 65 10.68 7.21 -2.86
CA ASP A 65 11.94 7.78 -2.42
C ASP A 65 11.74 9.16 -1.79
N THR A 66 12.85 9.73 -1.33
CA THR A 66 12.98 11.11 -0.87
C THR A 66 14.22 11.73 -1.49
N LEU A 67 14.43 13.03 -1.25
CA LEU A 67 15.68 13.72 -1.61
C LEU A 67 16.94 13.08 -0.99
N ARG A 68 16.78 12.26 0.07
CA ARG A 68 17.89 11.57 0.77
C ARG A 68 18.14 10.16 0.25
N GLY A 69 17.26 9.62 -0.60
CA GLY A 69 17.38 8.26 -1.12
C GLY A 69 16.07 7.45 -1.06
N PRO A 70 16.16 6.12 -1.30
CA PRO A 70 15.03 5.20 -1.30
C PRO A 70 14.17 5.27 -0.03
N ALA A 71 12.86 5.06 -0.19
CA ALA A 71 11.89 4.99 0.91
C ALA A 71 11.26 3.58 0.99
N VAL A 72 10.32 3.37 1.91
CA VAL A 72 9.77 2.05 2.26
C VAL A 72 9.27 1.24 1.05
N PHE A 73 8.69 1.87 0.04
CA PHE A 73 8.14 1.19 -1.14
C PHE A 73 8.96 1.41 -2.41
N PHE A 74 10.25 1.79 -2.28
CA PHE A 74 11.15 1.95 -3.43
C PHE A 74 11.13 0.75 -4.38
N ASP A 75 11.21 -0.46 -3.83
CA ASP A 75 11.27 -1.71 -4.59
C ASP A 75 9.89 -2.38 -4.79
N LEU A 76 8.78 -1.69 -4.48
CA LEU A 76 7.43 -2.28 -4.54
C LEU A 76 7.09 -2.84 -5.94
N GLY A 77 7.58 -2.19 -7.00
CA GLY A 77 7.42 -2.65 -8.39
C GLY A 77 8.13 -3.98 -8.72
N ARG A 78 8.98 -4.48 -7.82
CA ARG A 78 9.73 -5.73 -8.00
C ARG A 78 8.99 -6.97 -7.52
N LEU A 79 7.88 -6.80 -6.81
CA LEU A 79 7.03 -7.91 -6.39
C LEU A 79 6.44 -8.66 -7.58
N ARG A 80 6.18 -9.94 -7.39
CA ARG A 80 5.70 -10.88 -8.39
C ARG A 80 4.54 -11.69 -7.81
N PRO A 81 3.65 -12.24 -8.67
CA PRO A 81 2.61 -13.13 -8.21
C PRO A 81 3.18 -14.25 -7.33
N GLY A 82 2.54 -14.50 -6.18
CA GLY A 82 2.98 -15.47 -5.18
C GLY A 82 3.88 -14.91 -4.08
N ASP A 83 4.45 -13.70 -4.22
CA ASP A 83 5.18 -13.06 -3.12
C ASP A 83 4.22 -12.78 -1.95
N THR A 84 4.72 -12.93 -0.72
CA THR A 84 3.93 -12.78 0.50
C THR A 84 3.99 -11.37 1.06
N VAL A 85 2.85 -10.87 1.52
CA VAL A 85 2.72 -9.66 2.35
C VAL A 85 2.03 -10.05 3.64
N GLU A 86 2.67 -9.74 4.77
CA GLU A 86 2.14 -10.00 6.10
C GLU A 86 1.79 -8.70 6.80
N VAL A 87 0.60 -8.62 7.38
CA VAL A 87 0.15 -7.45 8.15
C VAL A 87 -0.18 -7.87 9.57
N THR A 88 0.64 -7.43 10.52
CA THR A 88 0.40 -7.61 11.94
C THR A 88 -0.65 -6.62 12.41
N ARG A 89 -1.58 -7.08 13.25
CA ARG A 89 -2.75 -6.32 13.72
C ARG A 89 -2.73 -6.18 15.24
N THR A 90 -3.49 -5.20 15.77
CA THR A 90 -3.60 -4.94 17.21
C THR A 90 -4.21 -6.09 18.01
N ASP A 91 -4.99 -6.96 17.35
CA ASP A 91 -5.58 -8.17 17.95
C ASP A 91 -4.60 -9.35 18.08
N GLY A 92 -3.32 -9.14 17.73
CA GLY A 92 -2.27 -10.15 17.78
C GLY A 92 -2.29 -11.16 16.63
N ARG A 93 -3.22 -11.02 15.67
CA ARG A 93 -3.26 -11.86 14.47
C ARG A 93 -2.41 -11.24 13.35
N VAL A 94 -1.99 -12.10 12.42
CA VAL A 94 -1.33 -11.68 11.18
C VAL A 94 -2.25 -12.00 10.02
N ALA A 95 -2.60 -10.97 9.23
CA ALA A 95 -3.28 -11.14 7.96
C ALA A 95 -2.23 -11.38 6.87
N VAL A 96 -2.27 -12.55 6.24
CA VAL A 96 -1.32 -12.95 5.19
C VAL A 96 -1.97 -12.82 3.83
N PHE A 97 -1.27 -12.21 2.88
CA PHE A 97 -1.71 -12.01 1.51
C PHE A 97 -0.69 -12.56 0.53
N SER A 98 -1.18 -13.13 -0.57
CA SER A 98 -0.38 -13.48 -1.74
C SER A 98 -0.56 -12.39 -2.79
N VAL A 99 0.54 -11.89 -3.34
CA VAL A 99 0.50 -10.97 -4.49
C VAL A 99 -0.14 -11.69 -5.68
N ASP A 100 -1.10 -11.03 -6.31
CA ASP A 100 -1.77 -11.44 -7.53
C ASP A 100 -1.08 -10.83 -8.76
N GLY A 101 -0.55 -9.61 -8.61
CA GLY A 101 0.16 -8.90 -9.66
C GLY A 101 0.50 -7.46 -9.31
N VAL A 102 1.28 -6.83 -10.18
CA VAL A 102 1.72 -5.44 -10.06
C VAL A 102 1.37 -4.70 -11.34
N GLY A 103 0.83 -3.49 -11.21
CA GLY A 103 0.56 -2.61 -12.35
C GLY A 103 1.10 -1.20 -12.14
N ALA A 104 1.55 -0.58 -13.23
CA ALA A 104 1.89 0.83 -13.28
C ALA A 104 0.77 1.59 -14.00
N TYR A 105 0.29 2.67 -13.40
CA TYR A 105 -0.84 3.45 -13.92
C TYR A 105 -0.48 4.94 -13.90
N PRO A 106 -0.66 5.67 -15.01
CA PRO A 106 -0.63 7.13 -14.98
C PRO A 106 -1.60 7.66 -13.94
N LYS A 107 -1.22 8.71 -13.21
CA LYS A 107 -2.06 9.29 -12.16
C LYS A 107 -3.43 9.74 -12.67
N GLU A 108 -3.51 10.19 -13.92
CA GLU A 108 -4.75 10.60 -14.60
C GLU A 108 -5.66 9.41 -14.97
N ARG A 109 -5.11 8.19 -14.96
CA ARG A 109 -5.83 6.94 -15.28
C ARG A 109 -5.70 5.93 -14.15
N PHE A 110 -5.61 6.43 -12.92
CA PHE A 110 -5.52 5.59 -11.74
C PHE A 110 -6.75 4.66 -11.63
N PRO A 111 -6.57 3.36 -11.36
CA PRO A 111 -7.66 2.39 -11.39
C PRO A 111 -8.46 2.43 -10.07
N THR A 112 -9.12 3.56 -9.79
CA THR A 112 -9.82 3.88 -8.53
C THR A 112 -10.71 2.74 -8.06
N GLU A 113 -11.57 2.20 -8.92
CA GLU A 113 -12.49 1.12 -8.54
C GLU A 113 -11.76 -0.18 -8.13
N ARG A 114 -10.66 -0.52 -8.82
CA ARG A 114 -9.89 -1.72 -8.47
C ARG A 114 -9.08 -1.57 -7.19
N VAL A 115 -8.83 -0.33 -6.77
CA VAL A 115 -8.05 0.01 -5.59
C VAL A 115 -8.96 0.20 -4.38
N TYR A 116 -9.98 1.04 -4.49
CA TYR A 116 -10.84 1.43 -3.38
C TYR A 116 -12.21 0.74 -3.37
N GLY A 117 -12.58 0.06 -4.46
CA GLY A 117 -13.84 -0.66 -4.54
C GLY A 117 -13.94 -1.81 -3.55
N GLY A 118 -15.18 -2.16 -3.18
CA GLY A 118 -15.47 -3.25 -2.26
C GLY A 118 -15.37 -4.65 -2.89
N GLY A 119 -15.58 -5.67 -2.08
CA GLY A 119 -15.63 -7.05 -2.54
C GLY A 119 -15.89 -8.03 -1.39
N ALA A 120 -16.30 -9.25 -1.71
CA ALA A 120 -16.56 -10.30 -0.72
C ALA A 120 -15.28 -10.96 -0.19
N GLU A 121 -14.15 -10.76 -0.86
CA GLU A 121 -12.85 -11.32 -0.49
C GLU A 121 -12.02 -10.30 0.28
N ALA A 122 -11.17 -10.79 1.18
CA ALA A 122 -10.16 -9.96 1.83
C ALA A 122 -8.99 -9.71 0.87
N ARG A 123 -8.78 -8.44 0.52
CA ARG A 123 -7.81 -8.00 -0.47
C ARG A 123 -6.94 -6.89 0.10
N LEU A 124 -5.71 -6.81 -0.39
CA LEU A 124 -4.75 -5.77 -0.03
C LEU A 124 -4.29 -5.05 -1.29
N ARG A 125 -4.17 -3.72 -1.18
CA ARG A 125 -3.61 -2.84 -2.22
C ARG A 125 -2.46 -2.08 -1.61
N LEU A 126 -1.28 -2.21 -2.20
CA LEU A 126 -0.11 -1.41 -1.82
C LEU A 126 0.18 -0.42 -2.94
N ILE A 127 0.35 0.85 -2.59
CA ILE A 127 0.50 1.95 -3.57
C ILE A 127 1.76 2.74 -3.26
N THR A 128 2.52 3.05 -4.31
CA THR A 128 3.60 4.03 -4.24
C THR A 128 3.66 4.85 -5.54
N CYS A 129 4.42 5.95 -5.52
CA CYS A 129 4.72 6.73 -6.71
C CYS A 129 5.57 5.90 -7.70
N GLY A 130 5.40 6.11 -9.00
CA GLY A 130 6.07 5.33 -10.04
C GLY A 130 6.39 6.10 -11.32
N GLY A 131 7.04 5.41 -12.24
CA GLY A 131 7.55 6.01 -13.47
C GLY A 131 8.85 6.78 -13.24
N ARG A 132 9.35 7.46 -14.28
CA ARG A 132 10.56 8.27 -14.17
C ARG A 132 10.22 9.61 -13.52
N PHE A 133 10.95 10.01 -12.49
CA PHE A 133 10.81 11.33 -11.87
C PHE A 133 10.87 12.43 -12.92
N ASN A 134 9.85 13.30 -12.94
CA ASN A 134 9.77 14.42 -13.86
C ASN A 134 10.18 15.72 -13.13
N PRO A 135 11.39 16.24 -13.35
CA PRO A 135 11.87 17.42 -12.65
C PRO A 135 11.12 18.71 -13.02
N ARG A 136 10.39 18.74 -14.15
CA ARG A 136 9.62 19.93 -14.57
C ARG A 136 8.39 20.15 -13.71
N ILE A 137 7.79 19.08 -13.19
CA ILE A 137 6.58 19.11 -12.36
C ILE A 137 6.86 18.62 -10.93
N GLY A 138 8.13 18.34 -10.60
CA GLY A 138 8.56 17.88 -9.28
C GLY A 138 7.90 16.58 -8.82
N SER A 139 7.50 15.69 -9.73
CA SER A 139 6.71 14.51 -9.35
C SER A 139 6.88 13.32 -10.29
N TYR A 140 6.45 12.17 -9.76
CA TYR A 140 6.27 10.91 -10.47
C TYR A 140 4.94 10.92 -11.22
N PRO A 141 4.91 10.64 -12.53
CA PRO A 141 3.68 10.68 -13.33
C PRO A 141 2.77 9.47 -13.08
N ASP A 142 3.33 8.36 -12.60
CA ASP A 142 2.59 7.11 -12.41
C ASP A 142 2.44 6.78 -10.93
N ASN A 143 1.57 5.81 -10.65
CA ASN A 143 1.54 5.04 -9.41
C ASN A 143 1.81 3.57 -9.74
N ILE A 144 2.60 2.92 -8.88
CA ILE A 144 2.69 1.46 -8.83
C ILE A 144 1.62 0.97 -7.86
N VAL A 145 0.84 -0.02 -8.29
CA VAL A 145 -0.18 -0.67 -7.48
C VAL A 145 0.07 -2.17 -7.47
N VAL A 146 0.26 -2.71 -6.27
CA VAL A 146 0.30 -4.15 -6.02
C VAL A 146 -1.10 -4.59 -5.62
N PHE A 147 -1.58 -5.65 -6.29
CA PHE A 147 -2.83 -6.31 -5.97
C PHE A 147 -2.48 -7.62 -5.25
N ALA A 148 -3.05 -7.84 -4.08
CA ALA A 148 -2.89 -9.08 -3.34
C ALA A 148 -4.24 -9.52 -2.75
N THR A 149 -4.38 -10.82 -2.55
CA THR A 149 -5.57 -11.47 -1.99
C THR A 149 -5.16 -12.32 -0.79
N ALA A 150 -6.02 -12.40 0.23
CA ALA A 150 -5.72 -13.14 1.44
C ALA A 150 -5.32 -14.59 1.10
N ALA A 151 -4.17 -15.02 1.64
CA ALA A 151 -3.75 -16.41 1.54
C ALA A 151 -4.76 -17.29 2.29
N ARG A 152 -4.99 -18.49 1.76
CA ARG A 152 -5.86 -19.49 2.41
C ARG A 152 -5.21 -20.07 3.64
#